data_AF-A0A1B6J8Z7-F1
#
_entry.id   AF-A0A1B6J8Z7-F1
#
_cell.length_a   1.000
_cell.length_b   1.000
_cell.length_c   1.000
_cell.angle_alpha   90.00
_cell.angle_beta   90.00
_cell.angle_gamma   90.00
#
_symmetry.space_group_name_H-M   'P 1'
#
loop_
_entity.id
_entity.type
_entity.pdbx_description
1 polymer ?
#
loop_
_entity_poly.entity_id
_entity_poly.type
_entity_poly.pdbx_seq_one_letter_code
_entity_poly.pdbx_strand_id
1 'polypeptide(L)'
;MWLLRNDEKGLIYRVSSGKEHTVSRKDADLLLEGDQSISRKHALLSVNDENQNEGIVLKDLGSKYGTFTIIGDGQLTQLSPQQQVTLKCGDNVRFGIQWNSWRVDYVPLMVATSTLTQEEKTEVKQLVTALGGQVVSDWHDTCTHLTMNKLTVTVKVVCALAACQPIVMPSFWKIMMQALTSMQATLPDCKDFVPPLAEAVLNPSEVSFAPNRARCQLFNGYTFVASSPKQLNRIKSMVTTAGGTAVEFSARVWTEDKLMNEKTILMLHSANGKQGSQNSQVPDGYITVARKLR
;
A
#
# COMPACT_ATOMS: atom_id res chain seq x y z
N MET A 1 3.16 9.05 1.16
CA MET A 1 3.33 10.33 0.46
C MET A 1 2.26 11.33 0.90
N TRP A 2 2.66 12.57 1.14
CA TRP A 2 1.78 13.67 1.53
C TRP A 2 1.43 14.55 0.33
N LEU A 3 0.15 14.86 0.19
CA LEU A 3 -0.40 15.61 -0.94
C LEU A 3 -1.25 16.78 -0.44
N LEU A 4 -1.24 17.87 -1.18
CA LEU A 4 -2.25 18.91 -1.15
C LEU A 4 -3.10 18.79 -2.42
N ARG A 5 -4.42 18.74 -2.28
CA ARG A 5 -5.36 18.69 -3.41
C ARG A 5 -6.24 19.92 -3.44
N ASN A 6 -6.27 20.60 -4.57
CA ASN A 6 -7.23 21.65 -4.86
C ASN A 6 -8.28 21.08 -5.81
N ASP A 7 -9.42 20.68 -5.26
CA ASP A 7 -10.49 20.06 -6.05
C ASP A 7 -11.12 21.06 -7.03
N GLU A 8 -11.19 22.35 -6.70
CA GLU A 8 -11.76 23.39 -7.58
C GLU A 8 -10.91 23.66 -8.83
N LYS A 9 -9.58 23.59 -8.69
CA LYS A 9 -8.63 23.80 -9.79
C LYS A 9 -8.17 22.51 -10.45
N GLY A 10 -8.52 21.36 -9.89
CA GLY A 10 -8.00 20.07 -10.32
C GLY A 10 -6.47 20.05 -10.24
N LEU A 11 -5.90 20.41 -9.10
CA LEU A 11 -4.45 20.40 -8.89
C LEU A 11 -4.08 19.47 -7.75
N ILE A 12 -2.98 18.75 -7.93
CA ILE A 12 -2.37 17.94 -6.88
C ILE A 12 -0.93 18.39 -6.73
N TYR A 13 -0.54 18.72 -5.50
CA TYR A 13 0.81 19.06 -5.15
C TYR A 13 1.38 18.06 -4.16
N ARG A 14 2.60 17.57 -4.41
CA ARG A 14 3.29 16.66 -3.48
C ARG A 14 4.24 17.45 -2.57
N VAL A 15 4.07 17.31 -1.27
CA VAL A 15 5.06 17.78 -0.29
C VAL A 15 6.03 16.63 0.00
N SER A 16 7.28 16.76 -0.46
CA SER A 16 8.33 15.75 -0.25
C SER A 16 9.04 15.90 1.09
N SER A 17 9.47 14.77 1.66
CA SER A 17 10.34 14.75 2.84
C SER A 17 11.75 15.25 2.51
N GLY A 18 12.47 15.77 3.52
CA GLY A 18 13.84 16.25 3.38
C GLY A 18 13.99 17.56 2.62
N LYS A 19 12.89 18.27 2.35
CA LYS A 19 12.87 19.57 1.67
C LYS A 19 11.77 20.48 2.24
N GLU A 20 12.08 21.76 2.40
CA GLU A 20 11.06 22.80 2.57
C GLU A 20 10.52 23.24 1.21
N HIS A 21 9.20 23.32 1.10
CA HIS A 21 8.46 23.73 -0.08
C HIS A 21 7.90 25.13 0.13
N THR A 22 8.27 26.04 -0.77
CA THR A 22 7.82 27.42 -0.74
C THR A 22 6.43 27.58 -1.36
N VAL A 23 5.57 28.37 -0.72
CA VAL A 23 4.26 28.78 -1.26
C VAL A 23 4.30 30.28 -1.55
N SER A 24 3.99 30.67 -2.79
CA SER A 24 4.06 32.05 -3.23
C SER A 24 3.21 32.32 -4.47
N ARG A 25 2.88 33.59 -4.71
CA ARG A 25 2.32 34.06 -5.99
C ARG A 25 3.35 34.18 -7.13
N LYS A 26 4.64 34.12 -6.82
CA LYS A 26 5.77 34.23 -7.77
C LYS A 26 6.98 33.43 -7.25
N ASP A 27 7.69 32.75 -8.14
CA ASP A 27 8.98 32.10 -7.89
C ASP A 27 8.96 31.16 -6.66
N ALA A 28 8.18 30.06 -6.74
CA ALA A 28 8.04 29.11 -5.65
C ALA A 28 7.85 27.67 -6.13
N ASP A 29 8.00 26.71 -5.19
CA ASP A 29 7.75 25.30 -5.45
C ASP A 29 6.25 25.01 -5.64
N LEU A 30 5.39 25.63 -4.81
CA LEU A 30 3.94 25.69 -5.01
C LEU A 30 3.57 27.12 -5.42
N LEU A 31 3.48 27.31 -6.74
CA LEU A 31 3.19 28.60 -7.36
C LEU A 31 1.67 28.79 -7.50
N LEU A 32 1.14 29.79 -6.80
CA LEU A 32 -0.29 30.12 -6.77
C LEU A 32 -0.56 31.41 -7.57
N GLU A 33 -0.43 31.35 -8.89
CA GLU A 33 -0.62 32.51 -9.77
C GLU A 33 -2.09 32.98 -9.84
N GLY A 34 -2.29 34.24 -10.23
CA GLY A 34 -3.62 34.82 -10.44
C GLY A 34 -4.36 35.24 -9.17
N ASP A 35 -3.94 34.81 -7.99
CA ASP A 35 -4.51 35.23 -6.71
C ASP A 35 -3.67 36.36 -6.07
N GLN A 36 -4.21 37.58 -6.11
CA GLN A 36 -3.54 38.77 -5.55
C GLN A 36 -3.49 38.79 -4.03
N SER A 37 -4.23 37.92 -3.36
CA SER A 37 -4.15 37.75 -1.91
C SER A 37 -2.97 36.90 -1.46
N ILE A 38 -2.33 36.17 -2.37
CA ILE A 38 -1.12 35.41 -2.06
C ILE A 38 0.09 36.35 -2.02
N SER A 39 0.93 36.16 -1.00
CA SER A 39 2.13 36.97 -0.80
C SER A 39 3.31 36.39 -1.58
N ARG A 40 4.34 37.19 -1.88
CA ARG A 40 5.58 36.70 -2.54
C ARG A 40 6.43 35.79 -1.65
N LYS A 41 6.16 35.79 -0.35
CA LYS A 41 6.69 34.88 0.66
C LYS A 41 5.51 34.55 1.55
N HIS A 42 4.69 33.59 1.15
CA HIS A 42 3.39 33.36 1.81
C HIS A 42 3.53 32.33 2.93
N ALA A 43 3.99 31.11 2.61
CA ALA A 43 4.13 30.05 3.59
C ALA A 43 5.28 29.10 3.23
N LEU A 44 5.68 28.27 4.19
CA LEU A 44 6.53 27.09 4.01
C LEU A 44 5.76 25.84 4.37
N LEU A 45 6.02 24.77 3.63
CA LEU A 45 5.51 23.43 3.87
C LEU A 45 6.69 22.46 4.00
N SER A 46 6.65 21.54 4.94
CA SER A 46 7.61 20.45 5.05
C SER A 46 6.95 19.21 5.61
N VAL A 47 7.59 18.05 5.46
CA VAL A 47 7.18 16.82 6.16
C VAL A 47 8.12 16.65 7.34
N ASN A 48 7.61 16.21 8.49
CA ASN A 48 8.46 15.92 9.65
C ASN A 48 9.47 14.81 9.28
N ASP A 49 10.77 15.14 9.32
CA ASP A 49 11.83 14.20 8.95
C ASP A 49 12.04 13.10 10.01
N GLU A 50 11.67 13.34 11.28
CA GLU A 50 11.74 12.32 12.34
C GLU A 50 10.60 11.31 12.23
N ASN A 51 9.43 11.75 11.76
CA ASN A 51 8.26 10.89 11.59
C ASN A 51 7.43 11.31 10.37
N GLN A 52 7.81 10.77 9.22
CA GLN A 52 7.23 11.09 7.91
C GLN A 52 5.72 10.78 7.79
N ASN A 53 5.12 10.13 8.79
CA ASN A 53 3.70 9.77 8.82
C ASN A 53 2.87 10.72 9.70
N GLU A 54 3.45 11.77 10.29
CA GLU A 54 2.73 12.65 11.21
C GLU A 54 1.91 13.76 10.54
N GLY A 55 2.36 14.26 9.39
CA GLY A 55 1.66 15.35 8.70
C GLY A 55 2.56 16.22 7.85
N ILE A 56 1.93 17.25 7.27
CA ILE A 56 2.59 18.38 6.64
C ILE A 56 2.71 19.49 7.69
N VAL A 57 3.93 19.92 8.00
CA VAL A 57 4.17 21.11 8.80
C VAL A 57 3.99 22.33 7.91
N LEU A 58 3.06 23.20 8.29
CA LEU A 58 2.75 24.45 7.63
C LEU A 58 3.21 25.63 8.50
N LYS A 59 3.89 26.59 7.90
CA LYS A 59 4.31 27.84 8.52
C LYS A 59 3.90 29.05 7.69
N ASP A 60 3.07 29.93 8.24
CA ASP A 60 2.78 31.23 7.61
C ASP A 60 3.99 32.18 7.79
N LEU A 61 4.44 32.84 6.71
CA LEU A 61 5.62 33.71 6.73
C LEU A 61 5.28 35.19 7.00
N GLY A 62 4.16 35.48 7.66
CA GLY A 62 3.65 36.84 7.82
C GLY A 62 2.95 37.33 6.57
N SER A 63 2.12 36.47 5.98
CA SER A 63 1.41 36.82 4.74
C SER A 63 0.40 37.95 4.96
N LYS A 64 0.26 38.84 3.98
CA LYS A 64 -0.60 40.04 4.10
C LYS A 64 -2.06 39.71 4.41
N TYR A 65 -2.59 38.65 3.80
CA TYR A 65 -3.99 38.25 3.92
C TYR A 65 -4.18 36.95 4.73
N GLY A 66 -3.11 36.46 5.36
CA GLY A 66 -3.14 35.29 6.22
C GLY A 66 -3.17 33.95 5.49
N THR A 67 -2.91 32.91 6.29
CA THR A 67 -3.15 31.50 5.97
C THR A 67 -4.18 30.97 6.97
N PHE A 68 -5.16 30.22 6.49
CA PHE A 68 -6.26 29.69 7.30
C PHE A 68 -6.26 28.17 7.26
N THR A 69 -6.62 27.52 8.36
CA THR A 69 -6.69 26.05 8.46
C THR A 69 -8.02 25.59 9.02
N ILE A 70 -8.44 24.40 8.61
CA ILE A 70 -9.53 23.63 9.23
C ILE A 70 -8.92 22.29 9.61
N ILE A 71 -8.85 22.02 10.91
CA ILE A 71 -8.22 20.81 11.46
C ILE A 71 -9.32 19.91 12.03
N GLY A 72 -9.37 18.66 11.59
CA GLY A 72 -10.46 17.74 11.94
C GLY A 72 -11.83 18.26 11.50
N ASP A 73 -12.80 18.23 12.41
CA ASP A 73 -14.15 18.79 12.25
C ASP A 73 -14.27 20.24 12.75
N GLY A 74 -13.12 20.89 13.00
CA GLY A 74 -13.04 22.20 13.61
C GLY A 74 -13.50 23.37 12.72
N GLN A 75 -13.42 24.57 13.27
CA GLN A 75 -13.72 25.81 12.55
C GLN A 75 -12.49 26.36 11.84
N LEU A 76 -12.73 27.15 10.79
CA LEU A 76 -11.70 27.88 10.07
C LEU A 76 -10.96 28.84 11.01
N THR A 77 -9.65 28.62 11.17
CA THR A 77 -8.79 29.41 12.06
C THR A 77 -7.69 30.08 11.25
N GLN A 78 -7.42 31.36 11.50
CA GLN A 78 -6.27 32.05 10.90
C GLN A 78 -5.01 31.78 11.71
N LEU A 79 -3.92 31.41 11.04
CA LEU A 79 -2.61 31.26 11.69
C LEU A 79 -2.02 32.62 12.03
N SER A 80 -1.40 32.71 13.21
CA SER A 80 -0.57 33.86 13.56
C SER A 80 0.68 33.90 12.68
N PRO A 81 1.26 35.09 12.39
CA PRO A 81 2.52 35.18 11.66
C PRO A 81 3.62 34.32 12.30
N GLN A 82 4.38 33.57 11.48
CA GLN A 82 5.44 32.65 11.90
C GLN A 82 4.98 31.43 12.71
N GLN A 83 3.68 31.29 13.00
CA GLN A 83 3.13 30.12 13.67
C GLN A 83 3.28 28.88 12.78
N GLN A 84 3.68 27.78 13.40
CA GLN A 84 3.71 26.46 12.78
C GLN A 84 2.54 25.61 13.24
N VAL A 85 1.99 24.81 12.34
CA VAL A 85 0.97 23.82 12.64
C VAL A 85 1.20 22.56 11.82
N THR A 86 0.92 21.39 12.38
CA THR A 86 0.98 20.12 11.66
C THR A 86 -0.41 19.78 11.14
N LEU A 87 -0.54 19.70 9.81
CA LEU A 87 -1.74 19.28 9.11
C LEU A 87 -1.72 17.77 8.90
N LYS A 88 -2.80 17.10 9.30
CA LYS A 88 -3.00 15.66 9.15
C LYS A 88 -3.86 15.36 7.92
N CYS A 89 -3.91 14.08 7.55
CA CYS A 89 -4.79 13.63 6.48
C CYS A 89 -6.25 13.99 6.80
N GLY A 90 -6.94 14.63 5.86
CA GLY A 90 -8.30 15.14 6.01
C GLY A 90 -8.39 16.61 6.39
N ASP A 91 -7.31 17.22 6.90
CA ASP A 91 -7.30 18.66 7.22
C ASP A 91 -7.32 19.51 5.94
N ASN A 92 -7.69 20.78 6.08
CA ASN A 92 -7.69 21.74 4.99
C ASN A 92 -6.85 22.97 5.33
N VAL A 93 -6.24 23.54 4.29
CA VAL A 93 -5.52 24.82 4.35
C VAL A 93 -6.02 25.73 3.24
N ARG A 94 -6.22 27.01 3.54
CA ARG A 94 -6.46 28.06 2.57
C ARG A 94 -5.38 29.12 2.67
N PHE A 95 -4.71 29.36 1.55
CA PHE A 95 -3.72 30.45 1.42
C PHE A 95 -4.43 31.71 0.95
N GLY A 96 -4.26 32.82 1.65
CA GLY A 96 -4.97 34.06 1.35
C GLY A 96 -6.49 33.95 1.52
N ILE A 97 -7.23 34.78 0.77
CA ILE A 97 -8.68 34.98 0.94
C ILE A 97 -9.51 34.63 -0.30
N GLN A 98 -8.91 34.07 -1.35
CA GLN A 98 -9.61 33.65 -2.57
C GLN A 98 -9.74 32.11 -2.66
N TRP A 99 -9.54 31.53 -3.86
CA TRP A 99 -9.83 30.12 -4.18
C TRP A 99 -8.70 29.12 -3.86
N ASN A 100 -7.62 29.56 -3.19
CA ASN A 100 -6.48 28.70 -2.87
C ASN A 100 -6.72 27.84 -1.63
N SER A 101 -7.79 27.05 -1.65
CA SER A 101 -8.16 26.05 -0.64
C SER A 101 -7.67 24.67 -1.07
N TRP A 102 -7.06 23.94 -0.14
CA TRP A 102 -6.40 22.66 -0.39
C TRP A 102 -6.71 21.67 0.73
N ARG A 103 -7.08 20.44 0.36
CA ARG A 103 -7.19 19.31 1.28
C ARG A 103 -5.86 18.58 1.41
N VAL A 104 -5.51 18.18 2.62
CA VAL A 104 -4.33 17.38 2.93
C VAL A 104 -4.69 15.91 2.82
N ASP A 105 -3.99 15.17 1.96
CA ASP A 105 -4.15 13.73 1.80
C ASP A 105 -2.84 12.99 2.12
N TYR A 106 -2.97 11.82 2.74
CA TYR A 106 -1.87 10.88 2.92
C TYR A 106 -2.14 9.59 2.15
N VAL A 107 -1.18 9.17 1.32
CA VAL A 107 -1.24 7.92 0.57
C VAL A 107 -0.04 7.04 0.98
N PRO A 108 -0.24 5.97 1.76
CA PRO A 108 0.85 5.07 2.15
C PRO A 108 1.38 4.28 0.95
N LEU A 109 2.70 4.21 0.81
CA LEU A 109 3.38 3.52 -0.27
C LEU A 109 4.34 2.46 0.30
N MET A 110 3.81 1.27 0.54
CA MET A 110 4.58 0.09 0.99
C MET A 110 4.53 -0.95 -0.13
N VAL A 111 5.62 -1.08 -0.88
CA VAL A 111 5.63 -1.78 -2.16
C VAL A 111 6.47 -3.05 -2.07
N ALA A 112 5.85 -4.20 -2.32
CA ALA A 112 6.59 -5.44 -2.53
C ALA A 112 6.93 -5.60 -4.02
N THR A 113 8.03 -6.28 -4.34
CA THR A 113 8.37 -6.65 -5.73
C THR A 113 8.35 -8.16 -5.93
N SER A 114 7.98 -8.62 -7.12
CA SER A 114 8.03 -10.04 -7.51
C SER A 114 8.57 -10.21 -8.91
N THR A 115 9.40 -11.24 -9.11
CA THR A 115 9.94 -11.66 -10.42
C THR A 115 10.52 -10.52 -11.29
N LEU A 116 11.07 -9.49 -10.65
CA LEU A 116 11.81 -8.40 -11.29
C LEU A 116 13.32 -8.74 -11.30
N THR A 117 14.04 -8.27 -12.31
CA THR A 117 15.51 -8.29 -12.33
C THR A 117 16.09 -7.37 -11.27
N GLN A 118 17.40 -7.42 -11.04
CA GLN A 118 18.04 -6.58 -10.04
C GLN A 118 18.01 -5.09 -10.44
N GLU A 119 18.16 -4.81 -11.73
CA GLU A 119 18.09 -3.47 -12.32
C GLU A 119 16.68 -2.89 -12.14
N GLU A 120 15.65 -3.67 -12.47
CA GLU A 120 14.24 -3.27 -12.34
C GLU A 120 13.84 -3.03 -10.88
N LYS A 121 14.29 -3.89 -9.95
CA LYS A 121 14.08 -3.66 -8.52
C LYS A 121 14.72 -2.37 -8.04
N THR A 122 15.92 -2.06 -8.56
CA THR A 122 16.65 -0.84 -8.21
C THR A 122 15.90 0.38 -8.72
N GLU A 123 15.40 0.34 -9.96
CA GLU A 123 14.59 1.41 -10.53
C GLU A 123 13.29 1.64 -9.74
N VAL A 124 12.53 0.57 -9.45
CA VAL A 124 11.30 0.66 -8.65
C VAL A 124 11.59 1.24 -7.27
N LYS A 125 12.68 0.80 -6.63
CA LYS A 125 13.09 1.34 -5.32
C LYS A 125 13.39 2.83 -5.39
N GLN A 126 14.14 3.29 -6.39
CA GLN A 126 14.44 4.71 -6.57
C GLN A 126 13.14 5.53 -6.76
N LEU A 127 12.24 5.08 -7.63
CA LEU A 127 10.99 5.77 -7.90
C LEU A 127 10.08 5.84 -6.67
N VAL A 128 9.86 4.71 -6.01
CA VAL A 128 9.00 4.61 -4.81
C VAL A 128 9.58 5.42 -3.65
N THR A 129 10.90 5.35 -3.42
CA THR A 129 11.55 6.15 -2.38
C THR A 129 11.49 7.64 -2.69
N ALA A 130 11.68 8.04 -3.95
CA ALA A 130 11.51 9.44 -4.36
C ALA A 130 10.07 9.95 -4.19
N LEU A 131 9.07 9.06 -4.19
CA LEU A 131 7.67 9.37 -3.87
C LEU A 131 7.40 9.41 -2.35
N GLY A 132 8.37 9.11 -1.50
CA GLY A 132 8.19 9.00 -0.04
C GLY A 132 7.53 7.68 0.37
N GLY A 133 7.83 6.60 -0.37
CA GLY A 133 7.44 5.24 -0.05
C GLY A 133 8.63 4.32 0.24
N GLN A 134 8.32 3.07 0.56
CA GLN A 134 9.31 2.04 0.87
C GLN A 134 9.08 0.80 0.01
N VAL A 135 10.18 0.23 -0.49
CA VAL A 135 10.18 -1.10 -1.10
C VAL A 135 10.62 -2.14 -0.07
N VAL A 136 9.85 -3.21 0.05
CA VAL A 136 10.07 -4.31 1.00
C VAL A 136 10.39 -5.62 0.28
N SER A 137 11.19 -6.47 0.93
CA SER A 137 11.60 -7.75 0.37
C SER A 137 10.46 -8.76 0.31
N ASP A 138 9.58 -8.75 1.31
CA ASP A 138 8.51 -9.73 1.50
C ASP A 138 7.16 -9.05 1.66
N TRP A 139 6.10 -9.79 1.38
CA TRP A 139 4.74 -9.28 1.56
C TRP A 139 4.37 -9.28 3.04
N HIS A 140 3.78 -8.18 3.50
CA HIS A 140 3.17 -8.05 4.83
C HIS A 140 1.83 -7.30 4.72
N ASP A 141 1.08 -7.23 5.82
CA ASP A 141 -0.26 -6.66 5.90
C ASP A 141 -0.33 -5.17 5.55
N THR A 142 0.72 -4.40 5.84
CA THR A 142 0.79 -2.98 5.47
C THR A 142 1.23 -2.72 4.02
N CYS A 143 1.54 -3.76 3.22
CA CYS A 143 1.83 -3.59 1.80
C CYS A 143 0.61 -3.04 1.05
N THR A 144 0.81 -2.01 0.23
CA THR A 144 -0.24 -1.37 -0.56
C THR A 144 -0.19 -1.75 -2.03
N HIS A 145 0.96 -2.21 -2.54
CA HIS A 145 1.10 -2.60 -3.94
C HIS A 145 2.07 -3.78 -4.09
N LEU A 146 1.79 -4.65 -5.07
CA LEU A 146 2.77 -5.58 -5.60
C LEU A 146 3.23 -5.12 -6.98
N THR A 147 4.55 -4.98 -7.19
CA THR A 147 5.11 -4.58 -8.49
C THR A 147 5.78 -5.76 -9.19
N MET A 148 5.39 -6.03 -10.44
CA MET A 148 6.00 -7.05 -11.30
C MET A 148 5.74 -6.78 -12.79
N ASN A 149 6.56 -7.34 -13.70
CA ASN A 149 6.40 -7.12 -15.15
C ASN A 149 5.42 -8.06 -15.85
N LYS A 150 5.31 -9.30 -15.37
CA LYS A 150 4.45 -10.34 -15.95
C LYS A 150 3.81 -11.11 -14.82
N LEU A 151 2.49 -11.31 -14.86
CA LEU A 151 1.78 -12.07 -13.84
C LEU A 151 2.10 -13.56 -13.94
N THR A 152 2.81 -14.07 -12.95
CA THR A 152 2.98 -15.49 -12.63
C THR A 152 2.51 -15.72 -11.20
N VAL A 153 1.93 -16.89 -10.90
CA VAL A 153 1.26 -17.11 -9.60
C VAL A 153 2.29 -17.43 -8.50
N THR A 154 2.95 -16.39 -8.03
CA THR A 154 3.87 -16.44 -6.89
C THR A 154 3.12 -16.31 -5.56
N VAL A 155 3.77 -16.67 -4.45
CA VAL A 155 3.21 -16.48 -3.09
C VAL A 155 2.79 -15.02 -2.86
N LYS A 156 3.61 -14.05 -3.31
CA LYS A 156 3.29 -12.63 -3.15
C LYS A 156 2.07 -12.19 -3.96
N VAL A 157 1.87 -12.76 -5.14
CA VAL A 157 0.65 -12.52 -5.95
C VAL A 157 -0.56 -12.99 -5.17
N VAL A 158 -0.55 -14.22 -4.64
CA VAL A 158 -1.67 -14.74 -3.86
C VAL A 158 -1.92 -13.89 -2.61
N CYS A 159 -0.87 -13.48 -1.88
CA CYS A 159 -1.02 -12.57 -0.74
C CYS A 159 -1.64 -11.21 -1.14
N ALA A 160 -1.19 -10.60 -2.24
CA ALA A 160 -1.73 -9.34 -2.73
C ALA A 160 -3.23 -9.46 -3.11
N LEU A 161 -3.60 -10.56 -3.78
CA LEU A 161 -5.00 -10.83 -4.13
C LEU A 161 -5.86 -11.05 -2.89
N ALA A 162 -5.37 -11.81 -1.91
CA ALA A 162 -6.05 -12.03 -0.63
C ALA A 162 -6.22 -10.71 0.15
N ALA A 163 -5.22 -9.83 0.11
CA ALA A 163 -5.24 -8.52 0.76
C ALA A 163 -6.09 -7.47 0.01
N CYS A 164 -6.68 -7.83 -1.13
CA CYS A 164 -7.37 -6.90 -2.03
C CYS A 164 -6.48 -5.71 -2.43
N GLN A 165 -5.19 -5.96 -2.64
CA GLN A 165 -4.23 -4.95 -3.08
C GLN A 165 -3.95 -5.06 -4.58
N PRO A 166 -3.68 -3.93 -5.27
CA PRO A 166 -3.36 -3.92 -6.68
C PRO A 166 -2.00 -4.57 -6.97
N ILE A 167 -1.92 -5.17 -8.16
CA ILE A 167 -0.68 -5.65 -8.77
C ILE A 167 -0.42 -4.77 -9.99
N VAL A 168 0.73 -4.10 -10.03
CA VAL A 168 1.03 -3.08 -11.05
C VAL A 168 2.40 -3.32 -11.71
N MET A 169 2.56 -2.83 -12.93
CA MET A 169 3.85 -2.78 -13.62
C MET A 169 4.75 -1.67 -13.08
N PRO A 170 6.09 -1.77 -13.22
CA PRO A 170 7.02 -0.70 -12.86
C PRO A 170 6.70 0.66 -13.52
N SER A 171 6.12 0.67 -14.72
CA SER A 171 5.71 1.89 -15.44
C SER A 171 4.69 2.73 -14.67
N PHE A 172 3.87 2.13 -13.81
CA PHE A 172 2.94 2.85 -12.93
C PHE A 172 3.65 3.92 -12.11
N TRP A 173 4.79 3.59 -11.51
CA TRP A 173 5.55 4.50 -10.66
C TRP A 173 6.17 5.65 -11.46
N LYS A 174 6.57 5.40 -12.70
CA LYS A 174 7.08 6.43 -13.62
C LYS A 174 5.98 7.44 -13.96
N ILE A 175 4.81 6.96 -14.34
CA ILE A 175 3.66 7.80 -14.66
C ILE A 175 3.17 8.56 -13.43
N MET A 176 3.15 7.92 -12.26
CA MET A 176 2.79 8.58 -10.99
C MET A 176 3.74 9.74 -10.68
N MET A 177 5.04 9.54 -10.84
CA MET A 177 6.03 10.60 -10.64
C MET A 177 5.84 11.75 -11.63
N GLN A 178 5.62 11.46 -12.92
CA GLN A 178 5.35 12.47 -13.94
C GLN A 178 4.09 13.28 -13.62
N ALA A 179 2.99 12.61 -13.25
CA ALA A 179 1.73 13.27 -12.91
C ALA A 179 1.90 14.26 -11.74
N LEU A 180 2.65 13.87 -10.71
CA LEU A 180 2.91 14.71 -9.54
C LEU A 180 3.85 15.88 -9.86
N THR A 181 4.90 15.66 -10.67
CA THR A 181 5.82 16.74 -11.08
C THR A 181 5.10 17.78 -11.95
N SER A 182 4.14 17.37 -12.77
CA SER A 182 3.33 18.26 -13.61
C SER A 182 2.07 18.80 -12.91
N MET A 183 1.89 18.54 -11.61
CA MET A 183 0.71 18.93 -10.81
C MET A 183 -0.64 18.56 -11.46
N GLN A 184 -0.72 17.40 -12.11
CA GLN A 184 -1.93 16.95 -12.78
C GLN A 184 -3.09 16.74 -11.80
N ALA A 185 -4.32 16.97 -12.28
CA ALA A 185 -5.56 16.76 -11.52
C ALA A 185 -5.77 15.30 -11.09
N THR A 186 -5.25 14.37 -11.88
CA THR A 186 -5.53 12.93 -11.77
C THR A 186 -4.25 12.14 -11.62
N LEU A 187 -4.21 11.26 -10.62
CA LEU A 187 -3.15 10.27 -10.48
C LEU A 187 -3.47 9.05 -11.36
N PRO A 188 -2.47 8.29 -11.83
CA PRO A 188 -2.72 7.07 -12.60
C PRO A 188 -3.58 6.06 -11.81
N ASP A 189 -4.55 5.44 -12.46
CA ASP A 189 -5.31 4.32 -11.87
C ASP A 189 -4.47 3.04 -12.02
N CYS A 190 -4.34 2.27 -10.93
CA CYS A 190 -3.64 0.99 -10.93
C CYS A 190 -4.19 0.01 -11.98
N LYS A 191 -5.48 0.10 -12.32
CA LYS A 191 -6.14 -0.78 -13.30
C LYS A 191 -5.53 -0.68 -14.70
N ASP A 192 -4.97 0.48 -15.04
CA ASP A 192 -4.35 0.71 -16.35
C ASP A 192 -2.93 0.12 -16.43
N PHE A 193 -2.40 -0.37 -15.32
CA PHE A 193 -1.03 -0.88 -15.21
C PHE A 193 -0.98 -2.32 -14.70
N VAL A 194 -2.06 -3.08 -14.83
CA VAL A 194 -2.06 -4.51 -14.48
C VAL A 194 -1.09 -5.26 -15.40
N PRO A 195 -0.13 -6.03 -14.88
CA PRO A 195 0.83 -6.73 -15.73
C PRO A 195 0.14 -7.80 -16.58
N PRO A 196 0.64 -8.08 -17.81
CA PRO A 196 0.07 -9.14 -18.63
C PRO A 196 0.24 -10.53 -18.00
N LEU A 197 -0.75 -11.40 -18.18
CA LEU A 197 -0.71 -12.79 -17.71
C LEU A 197 0.34 -13.59 -18.48
N ALA A 198 1.26 -14.23 -17.76
CA ALA A 198 2.28 -15.12 -18.30
C ALA A 198 2.20 -16.54 -17.71
N GLU A 199 1.17 -16.81 -16.92
CA GLU A 199 0.91 -18.14 -16.35
C GLU A 199 0.19 -19.01 -17.37
N ALA A 200 0.89 -19.99 -17.95
CA ALA A 200 0.38 -20.79 -19.08
C ALA A 200 -0.84 -21.65 -18.72
N VAL A 201 -1.00 -22.01 -17.44
CA VAL A 201 -2.10 -22.87 -16.99
C VAL A 201 -3.39 -22.13 -16.72
N LEU A 202 -3.39 -20.79 -16.77
CA LEU A 202 -4.57 -19.97 -16.50
C LEU A 202 -5.13 -19.38 -17.79
N ASN A 203 -6.45 -19.46 -17.94
CA ASN A 203 -7.14 -18.79 -19.03
C ASN A 203 -7.38 -17.30 -18.71
N PRO A 204 -6.77 -16.34 -19.44
CA PRO A 204 -6.96 -14.91 -19.19
C PRO A 204 -8.41 -14.44 -19.23
N SER A 205 -9.31 -15.14 -19.94
CA SER A 205 -10.73 -14.75 -20.02
C SER A 205 -11.55 -15.19 -18.80
N GLU A 206 -11.03 -16.09 -17.97
CA GLU A 206 -11.75 -16.66 -16.82
C GLU A 206 -11.21 -16.16 -15.48
N VAL A 207 -10.00 -15.58 -15.46
CA VAL A 207 -9.34 -15.12 -14.25
C VAL A 207 -9.23 -13.61 -14.22
N SER A 208 -9.30 -13.04 -13.02
CA SER A 208 -9.06 -11.62 -12.78
C SER A 208 -8.02 -11.43 -11.70
N PHE A 209 -7.09 -10.51 -11.93
CA PHE A 209 -6.09 -10.09 -10.94
C PHE A 209 -6.39 -8.71 -10.37
N ALA A 210 -7.54 -8.12 -10.73
CA ALA A 210 -8.01 -6.89 -10.12
C ALA A 210 -8.29 -7.09 -8.62
N PRO A 211 -8.15 -6.04 -7.79
CA PRO A 211 -8.57 -6.06 -6.40
C PRO A 211 -10.03 -6.53 -6.26
N ASN A 212 -10.28 -7.46 -5.33
CA ASN A 212 -11.60 -7.98 -5.05
C ASN A 212 -11.76 -8.22 -3.54
N ARG A 213 -12.60 -7.42 -2.88
CA ARG A 213 -12.82 -7.49 -1.43
C ARG A 213 -13.35 -8.85 -0.95
N ALA A 214 -14.06 -9.59 -1.80
CA ALA A 214 -14.54 -10.92 -1.45
C ALA A 214 -13.38 -11.89 -1.14
N ARG A 215 -12.18 -11.65 -1.68
CA ARG A 215 -11.00 -12.48 -1.42
C ARG A 215 -10.47 -12.35 0.00
N CYS A 216 -10.68 -11.20 0.65
CA CYS A 216 -10.29 -10.99 2.05
C CYS A 216 -11.09 -11.85 3.04
N GLN A 217 -12.19 -12.44 2.57
CA GLN A 217 -13.11 -13.25 3.38
C GLN A 217 -13.30 -14.65 2.80
N LEU A 218 -12.52 -15.02 1.78
CA LEU A 218 -12.67 -16.27 1.02
C LEU A 218 -12.60 -17.49 1.93
N PHE A 219 -11.81 -17.42 3.00
CA PHE A 219 -11.59 -18.50 3.95
C PHE A 219 -12.25 -18.24 5.31
N ASN A 220 -13.24 -17.35 5.39
CA ASN A 220 -13.95 -17.10 6.64
C ASN A 220 -14.55 -18.39 7.22
N GLY A 221 -14.16 -18.71 8.45
CA GLY A 221 -14.58 -19.93 9.15
C GLY A 221 -13.83 -21.20 8.73
N TYR A 222 -12.92 -21.12 7.76
CA TYR A 222 -12.05 -22.24 7.38
C TYR A 222 -10.78 -22.29 8.23
N THR A 223 -10.35 -23.51 8.52
CA THR A 223 -9.13 -23.82 9.26
C THR A 223 -8.21 -24.68 8.40
N PHE A 224 -7.06 -24.14 8.01
CA PHE A 224 -6.01 -24.84 7.28
C PHE A 224 -5.02 -25.45 8.26
N VAL A 225 -4.82 -26.76 8.13
CA VAL A 225 -3.98 -27.55 9.04
C VAL A 225 -2.72 -27.96 8.29
N ALA A 226 -1.60 -27.34 8.65
CA ALA A 226 -0.29 -27.62 8.07
C ALA A 226 0.35 -28.85 8.74
N SER A 227 1.06 -29.64 7.94
CA SER A 227 1.77 -30.83 8.38
C SER A 227 3.04 -30.53 9.17
N SER A 228 3.57 -29.30 9.08
CA SER A 228 4.82 -28.89 9.72
C SER A 228 4.90 -27.36 9.89
N PRO A 229 5.80 -26.85 10.76
CA PRO A 229 5.99 -25.40 10.92
C PRO A 229 6.40 -24.70 9.62
N LYS A 230 7.20 -25.38 8.79
CA LYS A 230 7.64 -24.87 7.48
C LYS A 230 6.47 -24.69 6.52
N GLN A 231 5.55 -25.65 6.47
CA GLN A 231 4.35 -25.52 5.64
C GLN A 231 3.44 -24.44 6.18
N LEU A 232 3.27 -24.36 7.51
CA LEU A 232 2.51 -23.29 8.15
C LEU A 232 3.07 -21.91 7.75
N ASN A 233 4.37 -21.68 7.90
CA ASN A 233 5.00 -20.41 7.55
C ASN A 233 4.78 -20.01 6.09
N ARG A 234 4.72 -20.97 5.17
CA ARG A 234 4.46 -20.72 3.74
C ARG A 234 3.04 -20.26 3.47
N ILE A 235 2.03 -20.82 4.16
CA ILE A 235 0.61 -20.57 3.86
C ILE A 235 -0.05 -19.56 4.79
N LYS A 236 0.51 -19.35 5.98
CA LYS A 236 -0.12 -18.61 7.08
C LYS A 236 -0.61 -17.25 6.62
N SER A 237 0.27 -16.43 6.03
CA SER A 237 -0.09 -15.10 5.55
C SER A 237 -1.24 -15.14 4.54
N MET A 238 -1.17 -15.98 3.50
CA MET A 238 -2.22 -16.09 2.49
C MET A 238 -3.58 -16.47 3.11
N VAL A 239 -3.57 -17.44 4.03
CA VAL A 239 -4.79 -17.93 4.67
C VAL A 239 -5.39 -16.87 5.60
N THR A 240 -4.57 -16.27 6.47
CA THR A 240 -5.05 -15.29 7.45
C THR A 240 -5.53 -14.02 6.78
N THR A 241 -4.83 -13.57 5.74
CA THR A 241 -5.24 -12.38 4.96
C THR A 241 -6.56 -12.62 4.21
N ALA A 242 -6.88 -13.86 3.85
CA ALA A 242 -8.16 -14.25 3.27
C ALA A 242 -9.24 -14.59 4.31
N GLY A 243 -9.02 -14.27 5.60
CA GLY A 243 -10.01 -14.44 6.68
C GLY A 243 -10.04 -15.83 7.31
N GLY A 244 -9.14 -16.73 6.91
CA GLY A 244 -9.03 -18.08 7.45
C GLY A 244 -8.11 -18.20 8.66
N THR A 245 -8.12 -19.36 9.29
CA THR A 245 -7.17 -19.73 10.34
C THR A 245 -6.16 -20.73 9.78
N ALA A 246 -4.86 -20.53 10.04
CA ALA A 246 -3.83 -21.50 9.72
C ALA A 246 -3.14 -21.97 11.00
N VAL A 247 -3.01 -23.28 11.18
CA VAL A 247 -2.32 -23.89 12.32
C VAL A 247 -1.38 -24.99 11.88
N GLU A 248 -0.48 -25.38 12.78
CA GLU A 248 0.23 -26.64 12.68
C GLU A 248 -0.60 -27.77 13.29
N PHE A 249 -0.54 -28.97 12.70
CA PHE A 249 -1.23 -30.14 13.22
C PHE A 249 -0.83 -30.48 14.65
N SER A 250 0.48 -30.44 14.97
CA SER A 250 1.03 -30.80 16.28
C SER A 250 0.66 -29.80 17.39
N ALA A 251 0.24 -28.58 17.04
CA ALA A 251 -0.04 -27.51 18.00
C ALA A 251 -1.32 -27.73 18.81
N ARG A 252 -2.14 -28.74 18.48
CA ARG A 252 -3.37 -29.07 19.21
C ARG A 252 -3.75 -30.53 19.06
N VAL A 253 -4.56 -31.00 20.01
CA VAL A 253 -5.19 -32.32 19.95
C VAL A 253 -6.38 -32.26 18.99
N TRP A 254 -6.43 -33.21 18.06
CA TRP A 254 -7.48 -33.33 17.07
C TRP A 254 -8.42 -34.48 17.40
N THR A 255 -9.72 -34.24 17.29
CA THR A 255 -10.74 -35.29 17.24
C THR A 255 -11.10 -35.57 15.78
N GLU A 256 -11.60 -36.77 15.50
CA GLU A 256 -12.05 -37.15 14.16
C GLU A 256 -13.10 -36.17 13.64
N ASP A 257 -14.11 -35.83 14.45
CA ASP A 257 -15.14 -34.85 14.08
C ASP A 257 -14.58 -33.48 13.65
N LYS A 258 -13.50 -33.01 14.30
CA LYS A 258 -12.86 -31.73 13.95
C LYS A 258 -12.08 -31.81 12.65
N LEU A 259 -11.46 -32.95 12.36
CA LEU A 259 -10.70 -33.19 11.14
C LEU A 259 -11.60 -33.46 9.93
N MET A 260 -12.73 -34.12 10.16
CA MET A 260 -13.74 -34.43 9.15
C MET A 260 -14.69 -33.25 8.88
N ASN A 261 -14.60 -32.16 9.65
CA ASN A 261 -15.39 -30.96 9.42
C ASN A 261 -15.08 -30.37 8.03
N GLU A 262 -16.12 -30.04 7.27
CA GLU A 262 -16.00 -29.49 5.90
C GLU A 262 -15.19 -28.18 5.80
N LYS A 263 -15.06 -27.45 6.93
CA LYS A 263 -14.27 -26.22 7.02
C LYS A 263 -12.85 -26.46 7.53
N THR A 264 -12.47 -27.70 7.81
CA THR A 264 -11.10 -28.07 8.15
C THR A 264 -10.39 -28.60 6.90
N ILE A 265 -9.41 -27.84 6.41
CA ILE A 265 -8.61 -28.21 5.25
C ILE A 265 -7.27 -28.76 5.71
N LEU A 266 -7.08 -30.07 5.57
CA LEU A 266 -5.80 -30.72 5.84
C LEU A 266 -4.86 -30.53 4.64
N MET A 267 -3.74 -29.85 4.86
CA MET A 267 -2.81 -29.52 3.77
C MET A 267 -2.07 -30.76 3.28
N LEU A 268 -2.00 -30.98 1.98
CA LEU A 268 -1.24 -32.12 1.47
C LEU A 268 0.25 -31.98 1.83
N HIS A 269 0.81 -33.03 2.42
CA HIS A 269 2.25 -33.14 2.60
C HIS A 269 2.87 -33.61 1.28
N SER A 270 3.66 -32.75 0.63
CA SER A 270 4.42 -33.15 -0.55
C SER A 270 5.67 -33.88 -0.09
N ALA A 271 5.59 -35.21 0.03
CA ALA A 271 6.77 -36.06 0.11
C ALA A 271 7.43 -36.08 -1.28
N ASN A 272 8.13 -35.00 -1.65
CA ASN A 272 8.92 -35.04 -2.88
C ASN A 272 10.00 -36.11 -2.69
N GLY A 273 9.89 -37.17 -3.50
CA GLY A 273 10.80 -38.30 -3.47
C GLY A 273 12.26 -37.85 -3.51
N LYS A 274 13.08 -38.52 -2.69
CA LYS A 274 14.55 -38.36 -2.54
C LYS A 274 15.05 -37.22 -1.65
N GLN A 275 14.49 -37.02 -0.44
CA GLN A 275 15.30 -36.55 0.70
C GLN A 275 14.79 -37.20 2.00
N GLY A 276 15.49 -38.25 2.45
CA GLY A 276 15.15 -39.06 3.62
C GLY A 276 15.17 -38.36 4.99
N SER A 277 15.41 -37.03 5.06
CA SER A 277 15.40 -36.28 6.31
C SER A 277 14.15 -35.41 6.53
N GLN A 278 13.26 -35.27 5.54
CA GLN A 278 12.07 -34.38 5.68
C GLN A 278 10.85 -35.07 6.31
N ASN A 279 10.82 -36.41 6.35
CA ASN A 279 9.75 -37.17 7.00
C ASN A 279 9.77 -37.08 8.54
N SER A 280 10.88 -36.67 9.16
CA SER A 280 10.98 -36.59 10.63
C SER A 280 10.21 -35.42 11.25
N GLN A 281 9.71 -34.48 10.42
CA GLN A 281 8.98 -33.29 10.88
C GLN A 281 7.46 -33.39 10.68
N VAL A 282 6.95 -34.53 10.19
CA VAL A 282 5.51 -34.76 10.03
C VAL A 282 5.05 -35.74 11.10
N PRO A 283 4.07 -35.37 11.95
CA PRO A 283 3.56 -36.30 12.96
C PRO A 283 2.95 -37.56 12.33
N ASP A 284 3.23 -38.75 12.89
CA ASP A 284 2.76 -40.04 12.36
C ASP A 284 1.23 -40.11 12.19
N GLY A 285 0.49 -39.45 13.09
CA GLY A 285 -0.97 -39.33 13.01
C GLY A 285 -1.46 -38.55 11.78
N TYR A 286 -0.66 -37.63 11.26
CA TYR A 286 -1.02 -36.78 10.11
C TYR A 286 -1.21 -37.59 8.83
N ILE A 287 -0.25 -38.48 8.53
CA ILE A 287 -0.26 -39.30 7.31
C ILE A 287 -1.44 -40.28 7.34
N THR A 288 -1.74 -40.82 8.52
CA THR A 288 -2.86 -41.74 8.73
C THR A 288 -4.21 -41.05 8.47
N VAL A 289 -4.41 -39.86 9.03
CA VAL A 289 -5.64 -39.07 8.80
C VAL A 289 -5.74 -38.62 7.34
N ALA A 290 -4.66 -38.11 6.75
CA ALA A 290 -4.66 -37.62 5.38
C ALA A 290 -5.01 -38.71 4.35
N ARG A 291 -4.72 -39.99 4.64
CA ARG A 291 -5.13 -41.12 3.79
C ARG A 291 -6.61 -41.46 3.90
N LYS A 292 -7.24 -41.22 5.05
CA LYS A 292 -8.68 -41.48 5.26
C LYS A 292 -9.60 -40.42 4.65
N LEU A 293 -9.07 -39.23 4.40
CA LEU A 293 -9.79 -38.07 3.85
C LEU A 293 -9.73 -37.98 2.31
N ARG A 294 -9.07 -38.92 1.63
CA ARG A 294 -9.03 -39.04 0.16
C ARG A 294 -10.07 -40.02 -0.32
#